data_AF-A0A963EGI2-F1
#
_entry.id   AF-A0A963EGI2-F1
#
_cell.length_a   1.000
_cell.length_b   1.000
_cell.length_c   1.000
_cell.angle_alpha   90.00
_cell.angle_beta   90.00
_cell.angle_gamma   90.00
#
_symmetry.space_group_name_H-M   'P 1'
#
loop_
_entity.id
_entity.type
_entity.pdbx_description
1 polymer ?
#
loop_
_entity_poly.entity_id
_entity_poly.type
_entity_poly.pdbx_seq_one_letter_code
_entity_poly.pdbx_strand_id
1 'polypeptide(L)'
;RVPAIIHWPGRIAASQQVDDLVALFDFGPTILDLAGITPPDWMEAQSLRPFFEKSSDPSRERVFAEHANDLILEETEFVTMIREGRWKLVHYLGEDRGQLFDLEDDPQEVRNRWSDPGCTAVRAGLIEQIFHWRLRSSKKTQGFRRAIAAGHSMLDPGG
;
A
#
# COMPACT_ATOMS: atom_id res chain seq x y z
N ARG A 1 -8.20 7.99 -1.66
CA ARG A 1 -6.94 8.78 -1.50
C ARG A 1 -7.08 9.63 -0.24
N VAL A 2 -6.01 9.85 0.51
CA VAL A 2 -6.00 10.71 1.71
C VAL A 2 -4.87 11.74 1.60
N PRO A 3 -4.99 12.92 2.25
CA PRO A 3 -3.87 13.85 2.36
C PRO A 3 -2.78 13.27 3.28
N ALA A 4 -1.52 13.43 2.89
CA ALA A 4 -0.35 13.13 3.71
C ALA A 4 0.53 14.39 3.76
N ILE A 5 0.77 14.92 4.97
CA ILE A 5 1.53 16.14 5.19
C ILE A 5 2.60 15.85 6.24
N ILE A 6 3.85 16.21 5.95
CA ILE A 6 4.98 16.05 6.85
C ILE A 6 5.62 17.41 7.05
N HIS A 7 5.83 17.79 8.31
CA HIS A 7 6.43 19.06 8.68
C HIS A 7 7.70 18.82 9.48
N TRP A 8 8.85 19.22 8.93
CA TRP A 8 10.14 19.14 9.61
C TRP A 8 11.01 20.37 9.33
N PRO A 9 10.95 21.38 10.22
CA PRO A 9 11.74 22.60 10.10
C PRO A 9 13.23 22.33 9.97
N GLY A 10 13.87 23.00 9.01
CA GLY A 10 15.32 22.90 8.80
C GLY A 10 15.81 21.59 8.18
N ARG A 11 14.92 20.64 7.87
CA ARG A 11 15.26 19.36 7.22
C ARG A 11 14.49 19.16 5.91
N ILE A 12 13.19 19.44 5.90
CA ILE A 12 12.38 19.35 4.69
C ILE A 12 12.21 20.76 4.10
N ALA A 13 12.41 20.88 2.79
CA ALA A 13 12.21 22.15 2.10
C ALA A 13 10.73 22.59 2.18
N ALA A 14 10.50 23.88 2.41
CA ALA A 14 9.16 24.43 2.41
C ALA A 14 8.47 24.20 1.05
N SER A 15 7.16 23.91 1.10
CA SER A 15 6.30 23.73 -0.08
C SER A 15 6.74 22.62 -1.04
N GLN A 16 7.53 21.65 -0.57
CA GLN A 16 7.86 20.47 -1.35
C GLN A 16 6.61 19.61 -1.59
N GLN A 17 6.43 19.16 -2.84
CA GLN A 17 5.38 18.23 -3.25
C GLN A 17 6.00 16.93 -3.75
N VAL A 18 5.31 15.82 -3.49
CA VAL A 18 5.68 14.47 -3.92
C VAL A 18 4.46 13.88 -4.61
N ASP A 19 4.60 13.59 -5.89
CA ASP A 19 3.54 13.01 -6.72
C ASP A 19 3.60 11.48 -6.79
N ASP A 20 4.70 10.89 -6.33
CA ASP A 20 4.92 9.46 -6.24
C ASP A 20 3.88 8.75 -5.37
N LEU A 21 3.66 7.46 -5.65
CA LEU A 21 2.73 6.65 -4.90
C LEU A 21 3.29 6.33 -3.51
N VAL A 22 2.62 6.88 -2.50
CA VAL A 22 2.85 6.57 -1.08
C VAL A 22 1.66 5.79 -0.49
N ALA A 23 1.94 4.99 0.53
CA ALA A 23 0.94 4.24 1.27
C ALA A 23 0.95 4.62 2.76
N LEU A 24 -0.18 4.48 3.43
CA LEU A 24 -0.33 4.85 4.85
C LEU A 24 0.68 4.10 5.75
N PHE A 25 0.99 2.85 5.44
CA PHE A 25 1.91 2.05 6.24
C PHE A 25 3.39 2.41 6.03
N ASP A 26 3.73 3.32 5.11
CA ASP A 26 5.10 3.85 4.94
C ASP A 26 5.56 4.71 6.12
N PHE A 27 4.63 5.28 6.89
CA PHE A 27 4.97 6.05 8.09
C PHE A 27 5.67 5.22 9.16
N GLY A 28 5.36 3.93 9.26
CA GLY A 28 6.01 3.01 10.22
C GLY A 28 7.54 2.97 10.06
N PRO A 29 8.07 2.45 8.94
CA PRO A 29 9.51 2.44 8.70
C PRO A 29 10.11 3.85 8.59
N THR A 30 9.34 4.85 8.15
CA THR A 30 9.81 6.25 8.17
C THR A 30 10.16 6.69 9.59
N ILE A 31 9.26 6.49 10.56
CA ILE A 31 9.50 6.88 11.95
C ILE A 31 10.72 6.16 12.53
N LEU A 32 10.87 4.86 12.26
CA LEU A 32 12.03 4.07 12.71
C LEU A 32 13.34 4.62 12.13
N ASP A 33 13.39 4.82 10.82
CA ASP A 33 14.56 5.35 10.11
C ASP A 33 14.95 6.73 10.64
N LEU A 34 13.97 7.62 10.84
CA LEU A 34 14.21 8.95 11.42
C LEU A 34 14.69 8.91 12.88
N ALA A 35 14.34 7.86 13.62
CA ALA A 35 14.85 7.61 14.98
C ALA A 35 16.24 6.94 15.00
N GLY A 36 16.83 6.66 13.84
CA GLY A 36 18.10 5.93 13.73
C GLY A 36 17.96 4.42 13.99
N ILE A 37 16.73 3.89 13.91
CA ILE A 37 16.43 2.47 14.07
C ILE A 37 16.27 1.87 12.68
N THR A 38 17.07 0.85 12.36
CA THR A 38 16.93 0.12 11.10
C THR A 38 15.55 -0.54 11.04
N PRO A 39 14.70 -0.22 10.05
CA PRO A 39 13.42 -0.88 9.88
C PRO A 39 13.61 -2.38 9.65
N PRO A 40 12.81 -3.26 10.30
CA PRO A 40 12.93 -4.69 10.09
C PRO A 40 12.66 -5.12 8.65
N ASP A 41 13.42 -6.07 8.13
CA ASP A 41 13.32 -6.55 6.74
C ASP A 41 11.95 -7.16 6.37
N TRP A 42 11.15 -7.55 7.36
CA TRP A 42 9.80 -8.06 7.16
C TRP A 42 8.76 -6.97 6.92
N MET A 43 9.09 -5.69 7.11
CA MET A 43 8.22 -4.58 6.75
C MET A 43 8.14 -4.44 5.23
N GLU A 44 6.93 -4.46 4.69
CA GLU A 44 6.70 -4.29 3.26
C GLU A 44 6.76 -2.83 2.80
N ALA A 45 6.40 -1.91 3.71
CA ALA A 45 6.51 -0.48 3.49
C ALA A 45 7.96 -0.02 3.36
N GLN A 46 8.13 1.18 2.81
CA GLN A 46 9.42 1.82 2.61
C GLN A 46 9.45 3.14 3.37
N SER A 47 10.62 3.50 3.89
CA SER A 47 10.82 4.82 4.49
C SER A 47 10.61 5.91 3.43
N LEU A 48 9.91 6.97 3.80
CA LEU A 48 9.70 8.18 3.00
C LEU A 48 10.90 9.14 3.08
N ARG A 49 11.92 8.82 3.89
CA ARG A 49 13.11 9.64 4.07
C ARG A 49 13.81 10.07 2.78
N PRO A 50 13.91 9.24 1.72
CA PRO A 50 14.52 9.66 0.46
C PRO A 50 13.87 10.91 -0.16
N PHE A 51 12.55 11.07 0.02
CA PHE A 51 11.85 12.28 -0.43
C PHE A 51 12.34 13.52 0.33
N PHE A 52 12.67 13.43 1.61
CA PHE A 52 13.14 14.58 2.41
C PHE A 52 14.52 15.05 1.98
N GLU A 53 15.40 14.12 1.63
CA GLU A 53 16.82 14.39 1.34
C GLU A 53 17.08 14.70 -0.15
N LYS A 54 16.05 14.63 -1.02
CA LYS A 54 16.16 14.77 -2.48
C LYS A 54 17.17 13.81 -3.11
N SER A 55 17.46 12.69 -2.46
CA SER A 55 18.22 11.59 -3.07
C SER A 55 17.26 10.77 -3.94
N SER A 56 17.61 10.51 -5.20
CA SER A 56 16.87 9.56 -6.06
C SER A 56 16.62 8.23 -5.34
N ASP A 57 15.47 7.57 -5.39
CA ASP A 57 14.16 7.82 -6.02
C ASP A 57 13.14 6.88 -5.33
N PRO A 58 11.86 7.26 -5.14
CA PRO A 58 10.81 6.24 -5.03
C PRO A 58 9.79 6.34 -6.15
N SER A 59 10.14 5.89 -7.35
CA SER A 59 9.15 5.45 -8.35
C SER A 59 8.52 4.13 -7.92
N ARG A 60 7.74 4.15 -6.84
CA ARG A 60 6.87 3.03 -6.49
C ARG A 60 5.82 2.92 -7.59
N GLU A 61 6.01 1.93 -8.46
CA GLU A 61 5.13 1.69 -9.61
C GLU A 61 3.67 1.44 -9.19
N ARG A 62 3.47 0.83 -8.02
CA ARG A 62 2.18 0.32 -7.56
C ARG A 62 1.97 0.44 -6.06
N VAL A 63 0.75 0.76 -5.64
CA VAL A 63 0.32 0.66 -4.23
C VAL A 63 -0.89 -0.26 -4.09
N PHE A 64 -0.98 -0.89 -2.93
CA PHE A 64 -2.05 -1.80 -2.58
C PHE A 64 -2.82 -1.28 -1.36
N ALA A 65 -4.11 -1.59 -1.31
CA ALA A 65 -4.90 -1.47 -0.10
C ALA A 65 -5.79 -2.70 0.04
N GLU A 66 -6.10 -3.06 1.27
CA GLU A 66 -6.92 -4.21 1.60
C GLU A 66 -8.03 -3.78 2.54
N HIS A 67 -9.17 -4.43 2.39
CA HIS A 67 -10.28 -4.30 3.33
C HIS A 67 -10.87 -5.69 3.52
N ALA A 68 -10.75 -6.23 4.72
CA ALA A 68 -11.44 -7.46 5.11
C ALA A 68 -12.78 -7.11 5.77
N ASN A 69 -13.75 -8.02 5.68
CA ASN A 69 -15.08 -7.87 6.30
C ASN A 69 -14.99 -7.18 7.68
N ASP A 70 -15.69 -6.05 7.80
CA ASP A 70 -15.91 -5.33 9.04
C ASP A 70 -17.43 -5.15 9.25
N LEU A 71 -17.82 -4.57 10.39
CA LEU A 71 -19.23 -4.32 10.74
C LEU A 71 -19.98 -3.37 9.76
N ILE A 72 -19.36 -2.96 8.65
CA ILE A 72 -19.89 -2.03 7.66
C ILE A 72 -20.05 -2.71 6.29
N LEU A 73 -19.16 -3.65 5.93
CA LEU A 73 -19.21 -4.43 4.69
C LEU A 73 -19.52 -5.92 4.96
N GLU A 74 -20.73 -6.19 5.46
CA GLU A 74 -21.14 -7.55 5.85
C GLU A 74 -21.17 -8.55 4.67
N GLU A 75 -21.42 -8.07 3.44
CA GLU A 75 -21.59 -8.93 2.25
C GLU A 75 -20.29 -9.23 1.48
N THR A 76 -19.18 -8.56 1.80
CA THR A 76 -17.91 -8.73 1.07
C THR A 76 -16.84 -9.29 2.00
N GLU A 77 -16.39 -10.52 1.71
CA GLU A 77 -15.41 -11.23 2.54
C GLU A 77 -14.05 -10.50 2.57
N PHE A 78 -13.54 -10.14 1.40
CA PHE A 78 -12.23 -9.50 1.27
C PHE A 78 -12.11 -8.70 -0.03
N VAL A 79 -11.54 -7.50 0.06
CA VAL A 79 -11.27 -6.62 -1.08
C VAL A 79 -9.77 -6.32 -1.18
N THR A 80 -9.23 -6.41 -2.39
CA THR A 80 -7.89 -5.89 -2.69
C THR A 80 -7.97 -4.81 -3.76
N MET A 81 -7.36 -3.66 -3.48
CA MET A 81 -7.17 -2.58 -4.43
C MET A 81 -5.71 -2.51 -4.87
N ILE A 82 -5.48 -2.31 -6.16
CA ILE A 82 -4.18 -1.95 -6.73
C ILE A 82 -4.33 -0.64 -7.50
N ARG A 83 -3.39 0.28 -7.31
CA ARG A 83 -3.19 1.43 -8.20
C ARG A 83 -1.81 1.33 -8.83
N GLU A 84 -1.75 1.37 -10.16
CA GLU A 84 -0.53 1.31 -10.95
C GLU A 84 -0.68 2.22 -12.18
N GLY A 85 0.24 3.18 -12.33
CA GLY A 85 0.15 4.22 -13.37
C GLY A 85 -1.21 4.93 -13.34
N ARG A 86 -1.87 4.99 -14.51
CA ARG A 86 -3.20 5.58 -14.67
C ARG A 86 -4.34 4.70 -14.17
N TRP A 87 -4.11 3.44 -13.85
CA TRP A 87 -5.18 2.50 -13.55
C TRP A 87 -5.35 2.25 -12.06
N LYS A 88 -6.60 2.12 -11.63
CA LYS A 88 -6.96 1.53 -10.34
C LYS A 88 -7.92 0.39 -10.54
N LEU A 89 -7.63 -0.75 -9.91
CA LEU A 89 -8.48 -1.93 -9.88
C LEU A 89 -8.86 -2.28 -8.45
N VAL A 90 -10.12 -2.67 -8.25
CA VAL A 90 -10.66 -3.22 -6.99
C VAL A 90 -11.19 -4.61 -7.30
N HIS A 91 -10.62 -5.61 -6.64
CA HIS A 91 -10.97 -7.02 -6.76
C HIS A 91 -11.67 -7.52 -5.50
N TYR A 92 -12.83 -8.14 -5.67
CA TYR A 92 -13.64 -8.71 -4.61
C TYR A 92 -13.41 -10.22 -4.56
N LEU A 93 -13.09 -10.76 -3.40
CA LEU A 93 -12.88 -12.19 -3.23
C LEU A 93 -14.21 -12.95 -3.41
N GLY A 94 -14.20 -13.98 -4.25
CA GLY A 94 -15.36 -14.85 -4.46
C GLY A 94 -16.47 -14.26 -5.34
N GLU A 95 -16.22 -13.10 -5.97
CA GLU A 95 -17.22 -12.41 -6.79
C GLU A 95 -16.73 -12.20 -8.23
N ASP A 96 -17.62 -12.35 -9.21
CA ASP A 96 -17.31 -12.07 -10.63
C ASP A 96 -17.32 -10.56 -10.97
N ARG A 97 -17.76 -9.73 -10.02
CA ARG A 97 -17.77 -8.27 -10.15
C ARG A 97 -16.48 -7.66 -9.61
N GLY A 98 -16.13 -6.51 -10.16
CA GLY A 98 -15.02 -5.71 -9.70
C GLY A 98 -15.14 -4.28 -10.19
N GLN A 99 -14.12 -3.48 -9.89
CA GLN A 99 -14.05 -2.11 -10.37
C GLN A 99 -12.72 -1.87 -11.07
N LEU A 100 -12.77 -1.17 -12.21
CA LEU A 100 -11.60 -0.72 -12.93
C LEU A 100 -11.82 0.73 -13.35
N PHE A 101 -10.91 1.62 -12.94
CA PHE A 101 -10.99 3.04 -13.22
C PHE A 101 -9.72 3.51 -13.92
N ASP A 102 -9.93 4.39 -14.90
CA ASP A 102 -8.87 5.12 -15.59
C ASP A 102 -8.73 6.49 -14.93
N LEU A 103 -7.73 6.68 -14.08
CA LEU A 103 -7.56 7.88 -13.27
C LEU A 103 -7.06 9.09 -14.05
N GLU A 104 -6.55 8.91 -15.28
CA GLU A 104 -6.19 10.04 -16.15
C GLU A 104 -7.44 10.63 -16.82
N ASP A 105 -8.33 9.77 -17.33
CA ASP A 105 -9.56 10.20 -17.99
C ASP A 105 -10.71 10.46 -16.99
N ASP A 106 -10.70 9.76 -15.85
CA ASP A 106 -11.75 9.74 -14.82
C ASP A 106 -11.13 9.78 -13.40
N PRO A 107 -10.53 10.93 -13.01
CA PRO A 107 -9.90 11.09 -11.69
C PRO A 107 -10.88 11.02 -10.52
N GLN A 108 -12.20 11.13 -10.79
CA GLN A 108 -13.26 11.03 -9.79
C GLN A 108 -13.82 9.61 -9.67
N GLU A 109 -13.30 8.65 -10.45
CA GLU A 109 -13.64 7.22 -10.37
C GLU A 109 -15.14 6.95 -10.54
N VAL A 110 -15.80 7.70 -11.43
CA VAL A 110 -17.24 7.64 -11.65
C VAL A 110 -17.60 6.51 -12.62
N ARG A 111 -16.74 6.24 -13.60
CA ARG A 111 -16.99 5.30 -14.70
C ARG A 111 -16.25 3.99 -14.47
N ASN A 112 -16.96 2.99 -13.93
CA ASN A 112 -16.44 1.64 -13.82
C ASN A 112 -16.29 0.99 -15.22
N ARG A 113 -15.06 0.61 -15.58
CA ARG A 113 -14.70 -0.10 -16.83
C ARG A 113 -14.49 -1.60 -16.65
N TRP A 114 -14.91 -2.19 -15.53
CA TRP A 114 -14.72 -3.62 -15.24
C TRP A 114 -15.19 -4.52 -16.38
N SER A 115 -16.36 -4.24 -16.96
CA SER A 115 -16.96 -5.04 -18.02
C SER A 115 -16.62 -4.57 -19.44
N ASP A 116 -15.73 -3.57 -19.59
CA ASP A 116 -15.32 -3.04 -20.90
C ASP A 116 -14.39 -4.05 -21.60
N PRO A 117 -14.77 -4.61 -22.77
CA PRO A 117 -13.91 -5.55 -23.49
C PRO A 117 -12.55 -4.97 -23.85
N GLY A 118 -12.46 -3.66 -24.10
CA GLY A 118 -11.21 -2.96 -24.41
C GLY A 118 -10.22 -2.92 -23.24
N CYS A 119 -10.70 -3.12 -22.01
CA CYS A 119 -9.89 -3.13 -20.80
C CYS A 119 -9.49 -4.53 -20.33
N THR A 120 -9.81 -5.59 -21.09
CA THR A 120 -9.57 -6.99 -20.68
C THR A 120 -8.12 -7.26 -20.34
N ALA A 121 -7.18 -6.81 -21.17
CA ALA A 121 -5.74 -7.02 -20.96
C ALA A 121 -5.23 -6.27 -19.72
N VAL A 122 -5.65 -5.02 -19.53
CA VAL A 122 -5.31 -4.22 -18.36
C VAL A 122 -5.83 -4.86 -17.08
N ARG A 123 -7.10 -5.29 -17.08
CA ARG A 123 -7.73 -5.97 -15.96
C ARG A 123 -6.96 -7.25 -15.59
N ALA A 124 -6.64 -8.08 -16.58
CA ALA A 124 -5.90 -9.33 -16.36
C ALA A 124 -4.49 -9.06 -15.77
N GLY A 125 -3.76 -8.09 -16.33
CA GLY A 125 -2.44 -7.70 -15.84
C GLY A 125 -2.46 -7.22 -14.39
N LEU A 126 -3.41 -6.35 -14.04
CA LEU A 126 -3.53 -5.85 -12.66
C LEU A 126 -3.93 -6.95 -11.66
N ILE A 127 -4.78 -7.90 -12.05
CA ILE A 127 -5.13 -9.07 -11.22
C ILE A 127 -3.90 -9.96 -11.01
N GLU A 128 -3.10 -10.19 -12.06
CA GLU A 128 -1.83 -10.93 -11.96
C GLU A 128 -0.86 -10.22 -10.99
N GLN A 129 -0.81 -8.89 -11.00
CA GLN A 129 0.01 -8.12 -10.06
C GLN A 129 -0.47 -8.23 -8.62
N ILE A 130 -1.78 -8.24 -8.37
CA ILE A 130 -2.33 -8.54 -7.04
C ILE A 130 -1.90 -9.94 -6.58
N PHE A 131 -1.99 -10.93 -7.45
CA PHE A 131 -1.57 -12.30 -7.15
C PHE A 131 -0.07 -12.38 -6.80
N HIS A 132 0.79 -11.78 -7.61
CA HIS A 132 2.23 -11.73 -7.32
C HIS A 132 2.55 -11.01 -6.02
N TRP A 133 1.87 -9.89 -5.75
CA TRP A 133 2.04 -9.17 -4.50
C TRP A 133 1.65 -10.02 -3.29
N ARG A 134 0.50 -10.69 -3.32
CA ARG A 134 0.04 -11.63 -2.28
C ARG A 134 1.08 -12.71 -1.98
N LEU A 135 1.65 -13.33 -3.01
CA LEU A 135 2.67 -14.37 -2.85
C LEU A 135 3.94 -13.83 -2.19
N ARG A 136 4.40 -12.65 -2.62
CA ARG A 136 5.59 -12.00 -2.06
C ARG A 136 5.36 -11.56 -0.62
N SER A 137 4.21 -10.97 -0.33
CA SER A 137 3.82 -10.51 1.00
C SER A 137 3.71 -11.66 1.99
N SER A 138 3.07 -12.77 1.61
CA SER A 138 2.97 -13.98 2.42
C SER A 138 4.35 -14.54 2.81
N LYS A 139 5.37 -14.40 1.95
CA LYS A 139 6.75 -14.77 2.28
C LYS A 139 7.43 -13.74 3.17
N LYS A 140 7.34 -12.45 2.83
CA LYS A 140 8.07 -11.35 3.51
C LYS A 140 7.60 -11.16 4.95
N THR A 141 6.29 -11.21 5.19
CA THR A 141 5.68 -10.98 6.51
C THR A 141 5.86 -12.15 7.49
N GLN A 142 6.37 -13.32 7.05
CA GLN A 142 6.71 -14.43 7.96
C GLN A 142 7.76 -14.01 9.01
N GLY A 143 8.63 -13.05 8.68
CA GLY A 143 9.60 -12.52 9.63
C GLY A 143 8.93 -11.86 10.84
N PHE A 144 7.77 -11.22 10.67
CA PHE A 144 7.00 -10.65 11.78
C PHE A 144 6.50 -11.75 12.72
N ARG A 145 5.87 -12.81 12.17
CA ARG A 145 5.39 -13.95 12.97
C ARG A 145 6.51 -14.61 13.75
N ARG A 146 7.69 -14.75 13.15
CA ARG A 146 8.90 -15.27 13.82
C ARG A 146 9.39 -14.34 14.92
N ALA A 147 9.40 -13.02 14.68
CA ALA A 147 9.79 -12.03 15.68
C ALA A 147 8.86 -12.06 16.90
N ILE A 148 7.54 -12.14 16.68
CA ILE A 148 6.55 -12.29 17.77
C ILE A 148 6.74 -13.62 18.51
N ALA A 149 6.93 -14.73 17.79
CA ALA A 149 7.15 -16.03 18.40
C ALA A 149 8.43 -16.06 19.26
N ALA A 150 9.52 -15.44 18.79
CA ALA A 150 10.77 -15.28 19.53
C ALA A 150 10.65 -14.29 20.71
N GLY A 151 9.66 -13.38 20.65
CA GLY A 151 9.40 -12.31 21.62
C GLY A 151 8.29 -12.59 22.63
N HIS A 152 7.93 -13.85 22.92
CA HIS A 152 7.06 -14.24 24.06
C HIS A 152 7.69 -13.94 25.45
N SER A 153 8.39 -12.81 25.58
CA SER A 153 8.74 -12.15 26.84
C SER A 153 8.84 -10.63 26.60
N MET A 154 7.73 -10.00 26.21
CA MET A 154 7.65 -8.52 26.17
C MET A 154 6.31 -7.98 26.71
N LEU A 155 5.44 -8.86 27.21
CA LEU A 155 4.20 -8.51 27.94
C LEU A 155 4.06 -9.39 29.19
N ASP A 156 5.09 -9.40 30.05
CA ASP A 156 4.93 -9.82 31.45
C ASP A 156 5.15 -8.59 32.34
N PRO A 157 4.09 -7.94 32.87
CA PRO A 157 4.22 -6.90 33.88
C PRO A 157 4.31 -7.54 35.28
N GLY A 158 5.23 -8.49 35.45
CA GLY A 158 5.38 -9.31 36.65
C GLY A 158 6.82 -9.39 37.14
N GLY A 159 7.27 -8.34 37.81
CA GLY A 159 8.54 -8.28 38.54
C GLY A 159 8.61 -7.04 39.42
#